data_AF-A0A7C9E4Z3-F1
#
_entry.id   AF-A0A7C9E4Z3-F1
#
_cell.length_a   1.000
_cell.length_b   1.000
_cell.length_c   1.000
_cell.angle_alpha   90.00
_cell.angle_beta   90.00
_cell.angle_gamma   90.00
#
_symmetry.space_group_name_H-M   'P 1'
#
loop_
_entity.id
_entity.type
_entity.pdbx_description
1 polymer ?
#
loop_
_entity_poly.entity_id
_entity_poly.type
_entity_poly.pdbx_seq_one_letter_code
_entity_poly.pdbx_strand_id
1 'polypeptide(L)'
;HNKAKLFYLSGLIHGKYHKREVHNLARFISVMKFRPLSFGTTHPYVLADRFEDITPPEKVQMDKKCDRNVTIYGYLRGCNLKKGTKVHVAGVGDYGLAGITSLADPCPLPSAAKKKGLRDKEKLFYAPMSGVGDLLYDKDAVYININDHFVQFSNGADENGGTASKGKSQDVG
;
A
#
# COMPACT_ATOMS: atom_id res chain seq x y z
N HIS A 1 23.98 -23.92 16.98
CA HIS A 1 24.07 -22.54 16.47
C HIS A 1 24.43 -22.54 14.97
N ASN A 2 23.96 -21.53 14.23
CA ASN A 2 24.47 -21.05 12.93
C ASN A 2 24.25 -21.86 11.63
N LYS A 3 23.04 -21.83 11.07
CA LYS A 3 22.88 -21.77 9.60
C LYS A 3 21.78 -20.80 9.21
N ALA A 4 22.06 -19.51 9.37
CA ALA A 4 21.31 -18.48 8.66
C ALA A 4 21.73 -18.50 7.18
N LYS A 5 20.78 -18.37 6.27
CA LYS A 5 21.08 -18.24 4.84
C LYS A 5 21.38 -16.77 4.56
N LEU A 6 22.61 -16.48 4.17
CA LEU A 6 23.02 -15.15 3.71
C LEU A 6 22.86 -15.07 2.18
N PHE A 7 22.33 -13.96 1.70
CA PHE A 7 22.23 -13.63 0.27
C PHE A 7 23.06 -12.37 -0.01
N TYR A 8 23.77 -12.38 -1.13
CA TYR A 8 24.56 -11.24 -1.59
C TYR A 8 23.83 -10.57 -2.75
N LEU A 9 23.66 -9.26 -2.67
CA LEU A 9 23.13 -8.41 -3.74
C LEU A 9 24.27 -7.52 -4.22
N SER A 10 24.69 -7.67 -5.48
CA SER A 10 25.98 -7.13 -5.96
C SER A 10 25.97 -5.64 -6.27
N GLY A 11 24.80 -5.00 -6.22
CA GLY A 11 24.65 -3.57 -6.49
C GLY A 11 23.32 -3.22 -7.15
N LEU A 12 23.20 -1.97 -7.58
CA LEU A 12 22.03 -1.43 -8.25
C LEU A 12 22.33 -1.16 -9.73
N ILE A 13 21.40 -1.51 -10.60
CA ILE A 13 21.35 -1.12 -12.00
C ILE A 13 20.05 -0.34 -12.22
N HIS A 14 20.15 0.91 -12.66
CA HIS A 14 19.00 1.82 -12.85
C HIS A 14 18.09 1.89 -11.62
N GLY A 15 18.69 2.02 -10.43
CA GLY A 15 17.98 2.10 -9.15
C GLY A 15 17.33 0.78 -8.67
N LYS A 16 17.56 -0.35 -9.35
CA LYS A 16 17.00 -1.67 -8.98
C LYS A 16 18.10 -2.70 -8.80
N TYR A 17 17.87 -3.68 -7.94
CA TYR A 17 18.77 -4.82 -7.77
C TYR A 17 18.78 -5.75 -8.99
N HIS A 18 19.84 -6.53 -9.15
CA HIS A 18 19.95 -7.51 -10.23
C HIS A 18 18.82 -8.56 -10.18
N LYS A 19 18.10 -8.72 -11.29
CA LYS A 19 16.93 -9.61 -11.39
C LYS A 19 17.21 -11.04 -10.93
N ARG A 20 18.37 -11.60 -11.30
CA ARG A 20 18.75 -12.98 -10.95
C ARG A 20 18.94 -13.16 -9.44
N GLU A 21 19.53 -12.18 -8.78
CA GLU A 21 19.79 -12.22 -7.33
C GLU A 21 18.49 -12.10 -6.53
N VAL A 22 17.64 -11.15 -6.92
CA VAL A 22 16.29 -10.98 -6.34
C VAL A 22 15.43 -12.23 -6.57
N HIS A 23 15.50 -12.84 -7.77
CA HIS A 23 14.76 -14.06 -8.07
C HIS A 23 15.18 -15.23 -7.16
N ASN A 24 16.49 -15.40 -6.94
CA ASN A 24 17.01 -16.43 -6.04
C ASN A 24 16.57 -16.20 -4.58
N LEU A 25 16.60 -14.95 -4.11
CA LEU A 25 16.09 -14.57 -2.80
C LEU A 25 14.59 -14.87 -2.66
N ALA A 26 13.78 -14.43 -3.63
CA ALA A 26 12.34 -14.66 -3.65
C ALA A 26 11.99 -16.15 -3.61
N ARG A 27 12.71 -16.98 -4.38
CA ARG A 27 12.55 -18.45 -4.35
C ARG A 27 12.79 -19.02 -2.96
N PHE A 28 13.79 -18.53 -2.24
CA PHE A 28 14.07 -18.99 -0.88
C PHE A 28 12.96 -18.58 0.10
N ILE A 29 12.51 -17.32 0.05
CA ILE A 29 11.43 -16.82 0.89
C ILE A 29 10.13 -17.60 0.63
N SER A 30 9.81 -17.91 -0.63
CA SER A 30 8.55 -18.57 -1.02
C SER A 30 8.35 -19.98 -0.45
N VAL A 31 9.43 -20.66 -0.07
CA VAL A 31 9.38 -22.02 0.49
C VAL A 31 9.73 -22.04 1.98
N MET A 32 9.90 -20.87 2.59
CA MET A 32 10.25 -20.74 3.98
C MET A 32 9.11 -21.25 4.87
N LYS A 33 9.47 -22.07 5.86
CA LYS A 33 8.53 -22.55 6.88
C LYS A 33 8.70 -21.75 8.16
N PHE A 34 7.61 -21.18 8.65
CA PHE A 34 7.60 -20.43 9.89
C PHE A 34 7.32 -21.35 11.07
N ARG A 35 8.00 -21.11 12.18
CA ARG A 35 7.67 -21.77 13.45
C ARG A 35 6.56 -20.96 14.13
N PRO A 36 5.46 -21.60 14.57
CA PRO A 36 4.43 -20.89 15.32
C PRO A 36 5.03 -20.38 16.64
N LEU A 37 4.88 -19.08 16.88
CA LEU A 37 5.27 -18.43 18.14
C LEU A 37 4.10 -18.48 19.11
N SER A 38 4.38 -18.68 20.40
CA SER A 38 3.35 -18.73 21.45
C SER A 38 2.40 -17.53 21.36
N PHE A 39 2.96 -16.31 21.38
CA PHE A 39 2.19 -15.06 21.27
C PHE A 39 1.32 -15.02 20.00
N GLY A 40 1.89 -15.41 18.87
CA GLY A 40 1.20 -15.39 17.58
C GLY A 40 0.07 -16.42 17.47
N THR A 41 0.02 -17.42 18.35
CA THR A 41 -1.06 -18.42 18.40
C THR A 41 -2.11 -18.11 19.48
N THR A 42 -1.75 -17.36 20.51
CA THR A 42 -2.63 -17.11 21.68
C THR A 42 -3.34 -15.77 21.64
N HIS A 43 -2.81 -14.77 20.91
CA HIS A 43 -3.39 -13.42 20.86
C HIS A 43 -3.89 -13.06 19.46
N PRO A 44 -5.07 -12.43 19.34
CA PRO A 44 -5.52 -11.85 18.08
C PRO A 44 -4.74 -10.55 17.84
N TYR A 45 -4.24 -10.36 16.62
CA TYR A 45 -3.59 -9.11 16.24
C TYR A 45 -3.85 -8.78 14.78
N VAL A 46 -3.81 -7.49 14.46
CA VAL A 46 -3.96 -6.96 13.11
C VAL A 46 -2.73 -6.11 12.83
N LEU A 47 -2.09 -6.38 11.70
CA LEU A 47 -1.16 -5.41 11.12
C LEU A 47 -1.99 -4.50 10.21
N ALA A 48 -2.07 -3.22 10.57
CA ALA A 48 -2.86 -2.25 9.81
C ALA A 48 -2.24 -2.02 8.43
N ASP A 49 -3.02 -2.18 7.37
CA ASP A 49 -2.62 -1.85 6.00
C ASP A 49 -3.23 -0.55 5.49
N ARG A 50 -4.41 -0.17 5.99
CA ARG A 50 -5.09 1.11 5.76
C ARG A 50 -5.75 1.57 7.05
N PHE A 51 -5.81 2.88 7.27
CA PHE A 51 -6.57 3.47 8.36
C PHE A 51 -7.29 4.71 7.86
N GLU A 52 -8.42 5.02 8.49
CA GLU A 52 -9.26 6.14 8.08
C GLU A 52 -9.80 6.89 9.30
N ASP A 53 -9.67 8.21 9.29
CA ASP A 53 -10.34 9.08 10.25
C ASP A 53 -11.78 9.32 9.78
N ILE A 54 -12.75 8.73 10.49
CA ILE A 54 -14.18 8.87 10.22
C ILE A 54 -14.84 9.91 11.13
N THR A 55 -14.04 10.77 11.79
CA THR A 55 -14.55 11.87 12.61
C THR A 55 -15.25 12.90 11.73
N PRO A 56 -16.46 13.39 12.09
CA PRO A 56 -17.14 14.44 11.34
C PRO A 56 -16.23 15.66 11.11
N PRO A 57 -16.06 16.13 9.86
CA PRO A 57 -15.14 17.23 9.55
C PRO A 57 -15.44 18.51 10.33
N GLU A 58 -16.71 18.78 10.61
CA GLU A 58 -17.15 19.93 11.41
C GLU A 58 -16.54 19.90 12.82
N LYS A 59 -16.54 18.73 13.49
CA LYS A 59 -15.93 18.59 14.83
C LYS A 59 -14.44 18.85 14.81
N VAL A 60 -13.78 18.38 13.76
CA VAL A 60 -12.33 18.57 13.54
C VAL A 60 -11.98 20.03 13.27
N GLN A 61 -12.84 20.76 12.56
CA GLN A 61 -12.68 22.18 12.29
C GLN A 61 -12.87 23.01 13.56
N MET A 62 -13.87 22.67 14.38
CA MET A 62 -14.13 23.35 15.65
C MET A 62 -13.02 23.11 16.67
N ASP A 63 -12.57 21.86 16.82
CA ASP A 63 -11.46 21.50 17.69
C ASP A 63 -10.52 20.50 17.01
N LYS A 64 -9.34 20.98 16.61
CA LYS A 64 -8.31 20.16 15.97
C LYS A 64 -7.79 19.04 16.89
N LYS A 65 -7.90 19.18 18.21
CA LYS A 65 -7.42 18.21 19.20
C LYS A 65 -8.53 17.30 19.75
N CYS A 66 -9.72 17.34 19.18
CA CYS A 66 -10.82 16.48 19.63
C CYS A 66 -10.49 14.99 19.47
N ASP A 67 -11.14 14.16 20.29
CA ASP A 67 -11.08 12.71 20.13
C ASP A 67 -11.52 12.29 18.73
N ARG A 68 -10.76 11.37 18.13
CA ARG A 68 -10.98 10.89 16.77
C ARG A 68 -11.59 9.51 16.74
N ASN A 69 -12.55 9.32 15.85
CA ASN A 69 -13.05 8.00 15.49
C ASN A 69 -12.27 7.49 14.30
N VAL A 70 -11.56 6.38 14.48
CA VAL A 70 -10.67 5.81 13.46
C VAL A 70 -11.11 4.39 13.11
N THR A 71 -11.17 4.09 11.83
CA THR A 71 -11.32 2.72 11.32
C THR A 71 -9.96 2.20 10.89
N ILE A 72 -9.62 0.99 11.32
CA ILE A 72 -8.35 0.33 10.98
C ILE A 72 -8.67 -0.92 10.16
N TYR A 73 -8.03 -1.04 9.01
CA TYR A 73 -8.15 -2.18 8.10
C TYR A 73 -6.88 -3.01 8.14
N GLY A 74 -7.06 -4.32 8.04
CA GLY A 74 -5.96 -5.26 7.97
C GLY A 74 -6.43 -6.70 8.06
N TYR A 75 -5.52 -7.61 7.78
CA TYR A 75 -5.77 -9.04 7.97
C TYR A 75 -5.70 -9.39 9.45
N LEU A 76 -6.74 -10.04 9.98
CA LEU A 76 -6.70 -10.65 11.30
C LEU A 76 -5.72 -11.82 11.29
N ARG A 77 -4.77 -11.80 12.24
CA ARG A 77 -3.76 -12.84 12.46
C ARG A 77 -3.87 -13.38 13.88
N GLY A 78 -3.32 -14.58 14.06
CA GLY A 78 -3.36 -15.30 15.32
C GLY A 78 -4.69 -16.00 15.56
N CYS A 79 -5.38 -15.66 16.64
CA CYS A 79 -6.68 -16.25 16.98
C CYS A 79 -7.85 -15.30 16.67
N ASN A 80 -9.07 -15.76 16.91
CA ASN A 80 -10.28 -14.99 16.58
C ASN A 80 -10.45 -13.79 17.53
N LEU A 81 -10.72 -12.62 16.95
CA LEU A 81 -11.05 -11.41 17.71
C LEU A 81 -12.52 -11.44 18.13
N LYS A 82 -12.76 -11.34 19.44
CA LYS A 82 -14.13 -11.30 20.01
C LYS A 82 -14.62 -9.86 20.15
N LYS A 83 -15.93 -9.66 20.01
CA LYS A 83 -16.58 -8.37 20.29
C LYS A 83 -16.42 -8.01 21.76
N GLY A 84 -16.15 -6.74 22.06
CA GLY A 84 -15.95 -6.23 23.42
C GLY A 84 -14.54 -6.42 24.00
N THR A 85 -13.64 -7.08 23.28
CA THR A 85 -12.22 -7.16 23.67
C THR A 85 -11.57 -5.77 23.59
N LYS A 86 -10.80 -5.41 24.61
CA LYS A 86 -9.94 -4.20 24.57
C LYS A 86 -8.76 -4.44 23.62
N VAL A 87 -8.39 -3.41 22.88
CA VAL A 87 -7.28 -3.45 21.93
C VAL A 87 -6.17 -2.51 22.38
N HIS A 88 -4.93 -2.96 22.25
CA HIS A 88 -3.76 -2.11 22.43
C HIS A 88 -3.25 -1.69 21.05
N VAL A 89 -3.17 -0.39 20.80
CA VAL A 89 -2.55 0.18 19.61
C VAL A 89 -1.13 0.58 19.98
N ALA A 90 -0.16 -0.14 19.42
CA ALA A 90 1.26 0.07 19.72
C ALA A 90 1.68 1.52 19.45
N GLY A 91 2.25 2.18 20.46
CA GLY A 91 2.67 3.58 20.39
C GLY A 91 1.56 4.61 20.61
N VAL A 92 0.31 4.19 20.80
CA VAL A 92 -0.84 5.09 21.00
C VAL A 92 -1.49 4.83 22.36
N GLY A 93 -1.90 3.60 22.66
CA GLY A 93 -2.52 3.25 23.95
C GLY A 93 -3.58 2.15 23.88
N ASP A 94 -4.30 1.99 24.98
CA ASP A 94 -5.38 1.00 25.14
C ASP A 94 -6.75 1.61 24.84
N TYR A 95 -7.53 0.94 24.00
CA TYR A 95 -8.83 1.41 23.55
C TYR A 95 -9.91 0.32 23.62
N GLY A 96 -11.15 0.75 23.81
CA GLY A 96 -12.32 -0.10 23.64
C GLY A 96 -12.67 -0.21 22.16
N LEU A 97 -12.99 -1.42 21.70
CA LEU A 97 -13.36 -1.65 20.31
C LEU A 97 -14.84 -1.32 20.07
N ALA A 98 -15.13 -0.34 19.22
CA ALA A 98 -16.51 0.04 18.88
C ALA A 98 -17.23 -1.03 18.04
N GLY A 99 -16.53 -1.66 17.10
CA GLY A 99 -17.09 -2.68 16.20
C GLY A 99 -16.02 -3.42 15.41
N ILE A 100 -16.42 -4.55 14.81
CA ILE A 100 -15.60 -5.34 13.88
C ILE A 100 -16.49 -5.73 12.70
N THR A 101 -15.97 -5.59 11.49
CA THR A 101 -16.65 -6.03 10.28
C THR A 101 -15.66 -6.82 9.43
N SER A 102 -16.05 -8.04 9.01
CA SER A 102 -15.26 -8.82 8.06
C SER A 102 -15.54 -8.32 6.65
N LEU A 103 -14.48 -8.15 5.86
CA LEU A 103 -14.55 -7.75 4.46
C LEU A 103 -14.07 -8.88 3.55
N ALA A 104 -14.37 -8.77 2.26
CA ALA A 104 -13.81 -9.68 1.26
C ALA A 104 -12.29 -9.46 1.16
N ASP A 105 -11.55 -10.55 0.91
CA ASP A 105 -10.10 -10.50 0.73
C ASP A 105 -9.76 -9.71 -0.54
N PRO A 106 -9.02 -8.58 -0.46
CA PRO A 106 -8.61 -7.83 -1.64
C PRO A 106 -7.54 -8.55 -2.47
N CYS A 107 -6.85 -9.55 -1.92
CA CYS A 107 -5.80 -10.31 -2.57
C CYS A 107 -6.02 -11.83 -2.38
N PRO A 108 -7.12 -12.39 -2.91
CA PRO A 108 -7.48 -13.78 -2.69
C PRO A 108 -6.43 -14.73 -3.29
N LEU A 109 -6.22 -15.85 -2.60
CA LEU A 109 -5.34 -16.90 -3.11
C LEU A 109 -5.92 -17.51 -4.41
N PRO A 110 -5.08 -17.81 -5.41
CA PRO A 110 -5.53 -18.49 -6.61
C PRO A 110 -6.07 -19.88 -6.27
N SER A 111 -7.05 -20.37 -7.05
CA SER A 111 -7.71 -21.64 -6.74
C SER A 111 -6.71 -22.80 -6.62
N ALA A 112 -6.96 -23.69 -5.65
CA ALA A 112 -6.07 -24.80 -5.29
C ALA A 112 -5.93 -25.90 -6.36
N ALA A 113 -6.45 -25.67 -7.58
CA ALA A 113 -6.19 -26.56 -8.71
C ALA A 113 -4.67 -26.67 -8.91
N LYS A 114 -4.15 -27.91 -8.97
CA LYS A 114 -2.72 -28.19 -9.14
C LYS A 114 -2.22 -27.61 -10.46
N LYS A 115 -1.72 -26.38 -10.43
CA LYS A 115 -1.09 -25.70 -11.56
C LYS A 115 0.40 -25.56 -11.30
N LYS A 116 1.21 -25.76 -12.35
CA LYS A 116 2.67 -25.61 -12.31
C LYS A 116 3.03 -24.13 -12.47
N GLY A 117 2.80 -23.33 -11.43
CA GLY A 117 3.11 -21.89 -11.38
C GLY A 117 1.87 -20.98 -11.35
N LEU A 118 2.10 -19.69 -11.06
CA LEU A 118 1.09 -18.63 -11.08
C LEU A 118 1.07 -17.92 -12.44
N ARG A 119 -0.13 -17.71 -12.99
CA ARG A 119 -0.34 -16.85 -14.17
C ARG A 119 -0.22 -15.39 -13.76
N ASP A 120 0.08 -14.50 -14.72
CA ASP A 120 0.23 -13.07 -14.42
C ASP A 120 -1.05 -12.44 -13.84
N LYS A 121 -2.22 -12.88 -14.32
CA LYS A 121 -3.53 -12.46 -13.78
C LYS A 121 -3.77 -12.89 -12.32
N GLU A 122 -3.00 -13.85 -11.81
CA GLU A 122 -3.09 -14.37 -10.44
C GLU A 122 -2.06 -13.69 -9.51
N LYS A 123 -1.13 -12.88 -10.04
CA LYS A 123 -0.15 -12.12 -9.27
C LYS A 123 -0.75 -10.79 -8.83
N LEU A 124 -1.66 -10.87 -7.87
CA LEU A 124 -2.33 -9.71 -7.30
C LEU A 124 -1.38 -8.91 -6.39
N PHE A 125 -1.62 -7.61 -6.27
CA PHE A 125 -0.87 -6.70 -5.43
C PHE A 125 -1.84 -5.77 -4.69
N TYR A 126 -1.69 -5.66 -3.37
CA TYR A 126 -2.53 -4.82 -2.52
C TYR A 126 -1.62 -3.99 -1.59
N ALA A 127 -1.65 -2.68 -1.77
CA ALA A 127 -0.86 -1.72 -1.00
C ALA A 127 -1.60 -0.36 -0.94
N PRO A 128 -2.69 -0.27 -0.14
CA PRO A 128 -3.63 0.86 -0.18
C PRO A 128 -3.02 2.21 0.24
N MET A 129 -1.93 2.21 1.01
CA MET A 129 -1.22 3.41 1.47
C MET A 129 0.10 3.62 0.73
N SER A 130 0.27 3.05 -0.46
CA SER A 130 1.45 3.20 -1.29
C SER A 130 1.06 3.58 -2.72
N GLY A 131 2.00 4.18 -3.46
CA GLY A 131 1.80 4.40 -4.89
C GLY A 131 1.72 3.07 -5.63
N VAL A 132 0.57 2.76 -6.23
CA VAL A 132 0.36 1.54 -7.01
C VAL A 132 0.13 1.91 -8.46
N GLY A 133 1.11 1.59 -9.31
CA GLY A 133 1.13 2.05 -10.69
C GLY A 133 1.27 3.58 -10.72
N ASP A 134 0.31 4.24 -11.36
CA ASP A 134 0.29 5.70 -11.52
C ASP A 134 -0.61 6.41 -10.50
N LEU A 135 -1.21 5.68 -9.56
CA LEU A 135 -2.10 6.23 -8.54
C LEU A 135 -1.40 6.32 -7.19
N LEU A 136 -1.52 7.47 -6.54
CA LEU A 136 -1.16 7.70 -5.14
C LEU A 136 -2.39 8.21 -4.38
N TYR A 137 -2.82 7.45 -3.40
CA TYR A 137 -3.94 7.82 -2.52
C TYR A 137 -3.42 8.63 -1.34
N ASP A 138 -4.07 9.76 -1.09
CA ASP A 138 -3.95 10.56 0.12
C ASP A 138 -5.31 10.56 0.84
N LYS A 139 -5.35 11.07 2.07
CA LYS A 139 -6.55 11.10 2.90
C LYS A 139 -7.77 11.68 2.16
N ASP A 140 -7.56 12.80 1.46
CA ASP A 140 -8.63 13.61 0.87
C ASP A 140 -8.50 13.74 -0.65
N ALA A 141 -7.49 13.12 -1.27
CA ALA A 141 -7.19 13.28 -2.69
C ALA A 141 -6.59 12.02 -3.31
N VAL A 142 -6.74 11.89 -4.63
CA VAL A 142 -6.06 10.87 -5.43
C VAL A 142 -5.17 11.59 -6.43
N TYR A 143 -3.88 11.34 -6.37
CA TYR A 143 -2.90 11.87 -7.30
C TYR A 143 -2.67 10.84 -8.40
N ILE A 144 -2.76 11.27 -9.65
CA ILE A 144 -2.57 10.43 -10.83
C ILE A 144 -1.38 10.99 -11.61
N ASN A 145 -0.40 10.13 -11.89
CA ASN A 145 0.71 10.47 -12.77
C ASN A 145 0.33 10.14 -14.21
N ILE A 146 -0.01 11.16 -15.00
CA ILE A 146 -0.31 11.00 -16.42
C ILE A 146 0.94 11.40 -17.21
N ASN A 147 1.40 10.54 -18.12
CA ASN A 147 2.51 10.89 -18.99
C ASN A 147 2.15 12.11 -19.85
N ASP A 148 3.06 13.08 -19.94
CA ASP A 148 2.87 14.38 -20.60
C ASP A 148 2.24 14.29 -22.00
N HIS A 149 2.53 13.22 -22.75
CA HIS A 149 1.98 13.02 -24.09
C HIS A 149 0.48 12.72 -24.13
N PHE A 150 -0.13 12.31 -23.01
CA PHE A 150 -1.56 12.04 -22.88
C PHE A 150 -2.33 13.16 -22.16
N VAL A 151 -1.64 14.19 -21.69
CA VAL A 151 -2.28 15.28 -20.95
C VAL A 151 -2.98 16.21 -21.92
N GLN A 152 -4.30 16.24 -21.86
CA GLN A 152 -5.13 17.20 -22.59
C GLN A 152 -5.71 18.19 -21.59
N PHE A 153 -5.14 19.39 -21.56
CA PHE A 153 -5.77 20.51 -20.88
C PHE A 153 -6.84 21.09 -21.80
N SER A 154 -8.04 21.33 -21.27
CA SER A 154 -8.99 22.21 -21.94
C SER A 154 -8.34 23.58 -22.05
N ASN A 155 -8.10 24.05 -23.28
CA ASN A 155 -7.69 25.43 -23.53
C ASN A 155 -8.70 26.33 -22.85
N GLY A 156 -8.28 27.05 -21.80
CA GLY A 156 -9.10 28.09 -21.20
C GLY A 156 -9.43 29.10 -22.30
N ALA A 157 -10.71 29.22 -22.62
CA ALA A 157 -11.19 30.37 -23.36
C ALA A 157 -10.83 31.64 -22.56
N ASP A 158 -10.36 32.65 -23.28
CA ASP A 158 -10.03 34.02 -22.85
C ASP A 158 -8.63 34.30 -22.28
N GLU A 159 -7.64 34.36 -23.18
CA GLU A 159 -6.72 35.51 -23.21
C GLU A 159 -6.64 36.08 -24.63
N ASN A 160 -7.50 37.06 -24.87
CA ASN A 160 -7.43 37.93 -26.04
C ASN A 160 -6.42 39.05 -25.72
N GLY A 161 -5.22 38.98 -26.30
CA GLY A 161 -4.20 40.03 -26.09
C GLY A 161 -2.87 39.68 -26.75
N GLY A 162 -2.79 39.87 -28.06
CA GLY A 162 -1.67 39.42 -28.88
C GLY A 162 -0.31 40.02 -28.55
N THR A 163 0.73 39.30 -28.96
CA THR A 163 1.77 39.84 -29.85
C THR A 163 2.56 38.69 -30.45
N ALA A 164 2.62 38.69 -31.77
CA ALA A 164 3.47 37.82 -32.56
C ALA A 164 4.95 38.13 -32.30
N SER A 165 5.77 37.10 -32.11
CA SER A 165 7.20 37.18 -32.43
C SER A 165 7.71 35.82 -32.89
N LYS A 166 7.70 35.68 -34.22
CA LYS A 166 8.61 34.92 -35.09
C LYS A 166 9.50 33.87 -34.43
N GLY A 167 9.30 32.63 -34.87
CA GLY A 167 10.31 31.59 -34.77
C GLY A 167 11.61 31.93 -35.50
N LYS A 168 12.68 31.34 -35.01
CA LYS A 168 13.85 30.95 -35.80
C LYS A 168 14.30 29.59 -35.31
N SER A 169 14.14 28.60 -36.18
CA SER A 169 14.93 27.39 -36.17
C SER A 169 16.40 27.73 -36.40
N GLN A 170 17.29 27.02 -35.69
CA GLN A 170 18.56 26.59 -36.27
C GLN A 170 19.13 25.41 -35.46
N ASP A 171 19.27 24.28 -36.14
CA ASP A 171 20.15 23.15 -35.82
C ASP A 171 21.60 23.61 -35.64
N VAL A 172 22.36 22.99 -34.73
CA VAL A 172 23.49 22.07 -35.02
C VAL A 172 24.20 21.65 -33.72
N GLY A 173 24.54 20.36 -33.62
CA GLY A 173 25.53 19.83 -32.66
C GLY A 173 25.27 18.39 -32.25
#